data_AF-X8CTA1-F1
#
_entry.id   AF-X8CTA1-F1
#
_cell.length_a   1.000
_cell.length_b   1.000
_cell.length_c   1.000
_cell.angle_alpha   90.00
_cell.angle_beta   90.00
_cell.angle_gamma   90.00
#
_symmetry.space_group_name_H-M   'P 1'
#
loop_
_entity.id
_entity.type
_entity.pdbx_description
1 polymer ?
#
loop_
_entity_poly.entity_id
_entity_poly.type
_entity_poly.pdbx_seq_one_letter_code
_entity_poly.pdbx_strand_id
1 'polypeptide(L)'
;MATIKATWIDPEINESLDGFPDFDFSIDTLPAMRAGSMFEPQSAPDIERLELTTERDGVALSLLRPVEAAAETPVLFWMHGGGMVIGNRHMDDARLIEWCRWLGCVCVSVEYRLAPESPYPMPLDDCEAGLRFLFEHAHELEVDPQQVGIAGRSAGGHWRRACRYGGAIM
;
A
#
# COMPACT_ATOMS: atom_id res chain seq x y z
N MET A 1 -26.86 -7.57 -19.03
CA MET A 1 -26.18 -8.50 -18.09
C MET A 1 -25.47 -9.56 -18.90
N ALA A 2 -24.14 -9.59 -18.89
CA ALA A 2 -23.38 -10.68 -19.48
C ALA A 2 -23.50 -11.89 -18.55
N THR A 3 -24.04 -13.01 -19.03
CA THR A 3 -24.09 -14.26 -18.28
C THR A 3 -22.67 -14.81 -18.18
N ILE A 4 -22.03 -14.67 -17.03
CA ILE A 4 -20.74 -15.32 -16.74
C ILE A 4 -21.00 -16.82 -16.77
N LYS A 5 -20.30 -17.55 -17.64
CA LYS A 5 -20.38 -19.01 -17.64
C LYS A 5 -19.61 -19.52 -16.42
N ALA A 6 -20.24 -20.35 -15.59
CA ALA A 6 -19.60 -20.96 -14.42
C ALA A 6 -18.28 -21.70 -14.77
N THR A 7 -18.13 -22.15 -16.02
CA THR A 7 -16.90 -22.77 -16.55
C THR A 7 -15.70 -21.82 -16.66
N TRP A 8 -15.90 -20.50 -16.48
CA TRP A 8 -14.83 -19.50 -16.48
C TRP A 8 -14.37 -19.15 -15.07
N ILE A 9 -15.06 -19.64 -14.05
CA ILE A 9 -14.74 -19.41 -12.65
C ILE A 9 -13.96 -20.61 -12.17
N ASP A 10 -12.83 -20.36 -11.51
CA ASP A 10 -12.06 -21.42 -10.87
C ASP A 10 -12.95 -22.19 -9.89
N PRO A 11 -13.06 -23.53 -10.00
CA PRO A 11 -13.89 -24.34 -9.11
C PRO A 11 -13.58 -24.13 -7.63
N GLU A 12 -12.33 -23.82 -7.26
CA GLU A 12 -11.94 -23.56 -5.87
C GLU A 12 -12.54 -22.27 -5.30
N ILE A 13 -12.94 -21.34 -6.18
CA ILE A 13 -13.49 -20.03 -5.78
C ILE A 13 -15.04 -20.06 -5.78
N ASN A 14 -15.66 -21.01 -6.48
CA ASN A 14 -17.12 -21.09 -6.60
C ASN A 14 -17.84 -21.14 -5.25
N GLU A 15 -17.35 -21.94 -4.30
CA GLU A 15 -17.96 -22.04 -2.96
C GLU A 15 -17.87 -20.73 -2.16
N SER A 16 -16.86 -19.91 -2.43
CA SER A 16 -16.66 -18.61 -1.77
C SER A 16 -17.50 -17.49 -2.38
N LEU A 17 -17.96 -17.64 -3.63
CA LEU A 17 -18.74 -16.61 -4.32
C LEU A 17 -20.17 -16.51 -3.80
N ASP A 18 -20.78 -17.62 -3.37
CA ASP A 18 -22.15 -17.64 -2.87
C ASP A 18 -22.33 -16.81 -1.58
N GLY A 19 -21.25 -16.58 -0.83
CA GLY A 19 -21.22 -15.75 0.37
C GLY A 19 -20.60 -14.36 0.20
N PHE A 20 -20.20 -14.00 -1.03
CA PHE A 20 -19.49 -12.74 -1.25
C PHE A 20 -20.48 -11.57 -1.28
N PRO A 21 -20.34 -10.56 -0.42
CA PRO A 21 -21.28 -9.46 -0.36
C PRO A 21 -21.18 -8.57 -1.61
N ASP A 22 -22.32 -8.06 -2.07
CA ASP A 22 -22.33 -6.98 -3.04
C ASP A 22 -21.72 -5.72 -2.42
N PHE A 23 -20.75 -5.14 -3.12
CA PHE A 23 -20.18 -3.85 -2.73
C PHE A 23 -20.95 -2.72 -3.38
N ASP A 24 -21.80 -2.05 -2.60
CA ASP A 24 -22.38 -0.76 -2.99
C ASP A 24 -21.42 0.37 -2.62
N PHE A 25 -20.75 0.95 -3.60
CA PHE A 25 -19.88 2.11 -3.43
C PHE A 25 -20.68 3.40 -3.70
N SER A 26 -21.38 3.89 -2.67
CA SER A 26 -22.12 5.14 -2.70
C SER A 26 -21.68 6.08 -1.57
N ILE A 27 -22.02 7.37 -1.68
CA ILE A 27 -21.71 8.35 -0.62
C ILE A 27 -22.37 7.93 0.70
N ASP A 28 -23.54 7.31 0.63
CA ASP A 28 -24.32 6.90 1.80
C ASP A 28 -23.69 5.68 2.51
N THR A 29 -23.09 4.75 1.77
CA THR A 29 -22.45 3.55 2.34
C THR A 29 -21.00 3.79 2.75
N LEU A 30 -20.34 4.81 2.20
CA LEU A 30 -18.92 5.09 2.40
C LEU A 30 -18.50 5.20 3.88
N PRO A 31 -19.24 5.85 4.79
CA PRO A 31 -18.85 5.91 6.20
C PRO A 31 -18.74 4.53 6.85
N ALA A 32 -19.70 3.63 6.58
CA ALA A 32 -19.70 2.27 7.10
C ALA A 32 -18.57 1.44 6.47
N MET A 33 -18.34 1.58 5.17
CA MET A 33 -17.23 0.91 4.48
C MET A 33 -15.87 1.34 5.03
N ARG A 34 -15.68 2.64 5.30
CA ARG A 34 -14.45 3.16 5.92
C ARG A 34 -14.25 2.60 7.32
N ALA A 35 -15.28 2.60 8.16
CA ALA A 35 -15.20 2.01 9.49
C ALA A 35 -14.77 0.53 9.45
N GLY A 36 -15.25 -0.23 8.48
CA GLY A 36 -14.84 -1.63 8.25
C GLY A 36 -13.51 -1.82 7.51
N SER A 37 -12.86 -0.74 7.08
CA SER A 37 -11.63 -0.77 6.28
C SER A 37 -10.47 0.00 6.93
N MET A 38 -10.60 0.35 8.21
CA MET A 38 -9.49 0.87 9.01
C MET A 38 -8.79 -0.29 9.71
N PHE A 39 -7.49 -0.41 9.48
CA PHE A 39 -6.68 -1.48 10.06
C PHE A 39 -5.72 -0.91 11.09
N GLU A 40 -5.56 -1.64 12.19
CA GLU A 40 -4.56 -1.33 13.19
C GLU A 40 -3.19 -1.84 12.75
N PRO A 41 -2.09 -1.19 13.19
CA PRO A 41 -0.74 -1.62 12.88
C PRO A 41 -0.51 -3.06 13.34
N GLN A 42 0.00 -3.90 12.46
CA GLN A 42 0.44 -5.24 12.83
C GLN A 42 1.95 -5.28 13.10
N SER A 43 2.35 -6.17 14.00
CA SER A 43 3.73 -6.37 14.39
C SER A 43 4.11 -7.85 14.32
N ALA A 44 5.42 -8.10 14.18
CA ALA A 44 6.00 -9.42 14.22
C ALA A 44 7.35 -9.35 14.96
N PRO A 45 7.75 -10.39 15.70
CA PRO A 45 8.95 -10.34 16.54
C PRO A 45 10.26 -10.17 15.76
N ASP A 46 10.26 -10.60 14.50
CA ASP A 46 11.38 -10.55 13.56
C ASP A 46 11.33 -9.35 12.60
N ILE A 47 10.32 -8.48 12.75
CA ILE A 47 10.14 -7.27 11.95
C ILE A 47 10.13 -6.05 12.86
N GLU A 48 11.07 -5.14 12.64
CA GLU A 48 11.05 -3.80 13.19
C GLU A 48 10.05 -2.92 12.42
N ARG A 49 9.29 -2.11 13.16
CA ARG A 49 8.39 -1.10 12.61
C ARG A 49 8.86 0.29 13.01
N LEU A 50 8.97 1.18 12.02
CA LEU A 50 9.22 2.60 12.21
C LEU A 50 8.08 3.41 11.58
N GLU A 51 7.45 4.27 12.37
CA GLU A 51 6.43 5.20 11.90
C GLU A 51 7.10 6.54 11.61
N LEU A 52 6.92 7.03 10.40
CA LEU A 52 7.56 8.23 9.87
C LEU A 52 6.51 9.25 9.43
N THR A 53 6.91 10.51 9.36
CA THR A 53 6.08 11.57 8.78
C THR A 53 6.98 12.45 7.93
N THR A 54 6.60 12.65 6.67
CA THR A 54 7.35 13.51 5.76
C THR A 54 7.35 14.95 6.27
N GLU A 55 8.53 15.57 6.32
CA GLU A 55 8.70 16.89 6.93
C GLU A 55 7.95 17.99 6.17
N ARG A 56 7.91 17.90 4.84
CA ARG A 56 7.34 18.92 3.96
C ARG A 56 5.83 18.81 3.81
N ASP A 57 5.34 17.59 3.65
CA ASP A 57 3.97 17.32 3.21
C ASP A 57 3.10 16.77 4.35
N GLY A 58 3.70 16.34 5.48
CA GLY A 58 2.98 15.79 6.62
C GLY A 58 2.38 14.40 6.37
N VAL A 59 2.78 13.74 5.27
CA VAL A 59 2.33 12.39 4.90
C VAL A 59 2.96 11.35 5.84
N ALA A 60 2.13 10.48 6.42
CA ALA A 60 2.60 9.41 7.29
C ALA A 60 3.04 8.18 6.48
N LEU A 61 4.12 7.53 6.92
CA LEU A 61 4.64 6.30 6.34
C LEU A 61 4.87 5.26 7.45
N SER A 62 4.68 3.98 7.14
CA SER A 62 5.10 2.87 7.99
C SER A 62 6.18 2.08 7.28
N LEU A 63 7.35 2.00 7.91
CA LEU A 63 8.48 1.21 7.44
C LEU A 63 8.53 -0.09 8.24
N LEU A 64 8.60 -1.21 7.52
CA LEU A 64 8.70 -2.57 8.05
C LEU A 64 10.01 -3.18 7.58
N ARG A 65 10.86 -3.59 8.52
CA ARG A 65 12.22 -4.07 8.24
C ARG A 65 12.50 -5.38 8.98
N PRO A 66 13.06 -6.41 8.33
CA PRO A 66 13.60 -7.56 9.04
C PRO A 66 14.69 -7.14 10.04
N VAL A 67 14.63 -7.63 11.28
CA VAL A 67 15.61 -7.27 12.33
C VAL A 67 17.06 -7.59 11.92
N GLU A 68 17.25 -8.60 11.09
CA GLU A 68 18.56 -9.03 10.57
C GLU A 68 18.90 -8.42 9.20
N ALA A 69 18.16 -7.40 8.74
CA ALA A 69 18.42 -6.75 7.46
C ALA A 69 19.83 -6.12 7.42
N ALA A 70 20.49 -6.24 6.27
CA ALA A 70 21.76 -5.57 6.03
C ALA A 70 21.56 -4.06 5.80
N ALA A 71 22.63 -3.28 5.89
CA ALA A 71 22.61 -1.92 5.37
C ALA A 71 22.37 -1.93 3.85
N GLU A 72 21.75 -0.87 3.31
CA GLU A 72 21.41 -0.74 1.89
C GLU A 72 20.51 -1.88 1.40
N THR A 73 19.45 -2.19 2.17
CA THR A 73 18.50 -3.24 1.81
C THR A 73 17.53 -2.74 0.72
N PRO A 74 17.18 -3.56 -0.30
CA PRO A 74 16.15 -3.22 -1.28
C PRO A 74 14.83 -2.84 -0.62
N VAL A 75 14.07 -1.93 -1.23
CA VAL A 75 12.85 -1.41 -0.64
C VAL A 75 11.64 -1.54 -1.57
N LEU A 76 10.51 -1.95 -1.00
CA LEU A 76 9.21 -1.98 -1.64
C LEU A 76 8.36 -0.83 -1.10
N PHE A 77 8.11 0.19 -1.92
CA PHE A 77 7.16 1.24 -1.64
C PHE A 77 5.73 0.77 -2.00
N TRP A 78 4.83 0.80 -1.04
CA TRP A 78 3.50 0.19 -1.12
C TRP A 78 2.37 1.19 -0.96
N MET A 79 1.44 1.17 -1.92
CA MET A 79 0.19 1.91 -1.87
C MET A 79 -0.98 0.95 -1.62
N HIS A 80 -1.73 1.16 -0.55
CA HIS A 80 -2.85 0.31 -0.20
C HIS A 80 -3.99 0.38 -1.25
N GLY A 81 -4.95 -0.54 -1.13
CA GLY A 81 -6.11 -0.59 -2.01
C GLY A 81 -7.26 0.30 -1.54
N GLY A 82 -8.47 0.03 -2.05
CA GLY A 82 -9.68 0.71 -1.57
C GLY A 82 -10.19 1.85 -2.44
N GLY A 83 -9.93 1.83 -3.76
CA GLY A 83 -10.53 2.79 -4.68
C GLY A 83 -10.14 4.26 -4.44
N MET A 84 -9.09 4.51 -3.66
CA MET A 84 -8.71 5.84 -3.13
C MET A 84 -9.76 6.46 -2.18
N VAL A 85 -10.76 5.70 -1.74
CA VAL A 85 -11.87 6.18 -0.91
C VAL A 85 -11.95 5.50 0.46
N ILE A 86 -11.32 4.34 0.63
CA ILE A 86 -11.24 3.58 1.88
C ILE A 86 -9.82 3.04 2.10
N GLY A 87 -9.54 2.56 3.31
CA GLY A 87 -8.25 1.96 3.67
C GLY A 87 -7.31 2.93 4.37
N ASN A 88 -6.21 2.37 4.86
CA ASN A 88 -5.09 3.11 5.45
C ASN A 88 -3.78 2.33 5.21
N ARG A 89 -2.63 2.91 5.60
CA ARG A 89 -1.30 2.31 5.34
C ARG A 89 -1.08 0.94 5.98
N HIS A 90 -1.87 0.56 6.98
CA HIS A 90 -1.77 -0.70 7.72
C HIS A 90 -2.57 -1.85 7.09
N MET A 91 -3.40 -1.54 6.08
CA MET A 91 -4.36 -2.47 5.48
C MET A 91 -3.74 -3.76 4.92
N ASP A 92 -2.48 -3.71 4.51
CA ASP A 92 -1.76 -4.84 3.92
C ASP A 92 -0.57 -5.31 4.78
N ASP A 93 -0.49 -4.89 6.05
CA ASP A 93 0.65 -5.17 6.94
C ASP A 93 1.04 -6.66 7.01
N ALA A 94 0.05 -7.56 7.18
CA ALA A 94 0.32 -9.00 7.24
C ALA A 94 1.09 -9.49 6.00
N ARG A 95 0.70 -9.02 4.82
CA ARG A 95 1.35 -9.35 3.55
C ARG A 95 2.73 -8.71 3.45
N LEU A 96 2.86 -7.44 3.85
CA LEU A 96 4.15 -6.74 3.83
C LEU A 96 5.16 -7.39 4.78
N ILE A 97 4.74 -7.82 5.97
CA ILE A 97 5.55 -8.60 6.92
C ILE A 97 6.04 -9.89 6.28
N GLU A 98 5.16 -10.66 5.62
CA GLU A 98 5.55 -11.88 4.91
C GLU A 98 6.54 -11.61 3.77
N TRP A 99 6.34 -10.52 3.02
CA TRP A 99 7.25 -10.15 1.94
C TRP A 99 8.61 -9.67 2.44
N CYS A 100 8.66 -8.89 3.52
CA CYS A 100 9.92 -8.55 4.18
C CYS A 100 10.73 -9.81 4.50
N ARG A 101 10.09 -10.86 5.03
CA ARG A 101 10.72 -12.15 5.35
C ARG A 101 11.19 -12.90 4.10
N TRP A 102 10.32 -13.02 3.11
CA TRP A 102 10.58 -13.88 1.95
C TRP A 102 11.55 -13.26 0.95
N LEU A 103 11.50 -11.94 0.79
CA LEU A 103 12.31 -11.21 -0.18
C LEU A 103 13.55 -10.59 0.45
N GLY A 104 13.64 -10.54 1.79
CA GLY A 104 14.71 -9.86 2.51
C GLY A 104 14.75 -8.37 2.20
N CYS A 105 13.59 -7.74 2.01
CA CYS A 105 13.46 -6.33 1.67
C CYS A 105 12.83 -5.53 2.82
N VAL A 106 12.99 -4.21 2.76
CA VAL A 106 12.21 -3.27 3.58
C VAL A 106 10.90 -2.97 2.84
N CYS A 107 9.77 -2.96 3.54
CA CYS A 107 8.51 -2.48 2.97
C CYS A 107 8.16 -1.12 3.58
N VAL A 108 7.74 -0.16 2.75
CA VAL A 108 7.28 1.16 3.20
C VAL A 108 5.87 1.39 2.69
N SER A 109 4.88 1.47 3.57
CA SER A 109 3.50 1.79 3.20
C SER A 109 3.17 3.26 3.46
N VAL A 110 2.44 3.89 2.53
CA VAL A 110 2.07 5.32 2.60
C VAL A 110 0.62 5.52 3.02
N GLU A 111 0.40 6.51 3.90
CA GLU A 111 -0.92 7.04 4.25
C GLU A 111 -1.29 8.18 3.28
N TYR A 112 -2.00 7.86 2.21
CA TYR A 112 -2.52 8.88 1.31
C TYR A 112 -3.91 9.35 1.73
N ARG A 113 -4.24 10.61 1.46
CA ARG A 113 -5.57 11.16 1.73
C ARG A 113 -6.63 10.48 0.84
N LEU A 114 -7.86 10.40 1.33
CA LEU A 114 -8.94 9.70 0.64
C LEU A 114 -9.89 10.68 -0.06
N ALA A 115 -10.33 10.30 -1.24
CA ALA A 115 -11.49 10.89 -1.89
C ALA A 115 -12.78 10.44 -1.18
N PRO A 116 -13.89 11.20 -1.25
CA PRO A 116 -14.07 12.44 -2.02
C PRO A 116 -13.51 13.71 -1.36
N GLU A 117 -13.12 13.67 -0.09
CA GLU A 117 -12.63 14.85 0.65
C GLU A 117 -11.32 15.39 0.07
N SER A 118 -10.46 14.48 -0.40
CA SER A 118 -9.23 14.79 -1.14
C SER A 118 -9.28 14.12 -2.52
N PRO A 119 -9.93 14.74 -3.51
CA PRO A 119 -10.01 14.18 -4.85
C PRO A 119 -8.64 14.21 -5.55
N TYR A 120 -8.55 13.51 -6.67
CA TYR A 120 -7.37 13.58 -7.54
C TYR A 120 -6.97 15.05 -7.85
N PRO A 121 -5.67 15.40 -7.79
CA PRO A 121 -4.50 14.53 -7.64
C PRO A 121 -4.01 14.32 -6.19
N MET A 122 -4.71 14.83 -5.18
CA MET A 122 -4.19 14.90 -3.80
C MET A 122 -3.68 13.56 -3.22
N PRO A 123 -4.38 12.41 -3.41
CA PRO A 123 -3.85 11.13 -2.94
C PRO A 123 -2.58 10.69 -3.67
N LEU A 124 -2.44 11.05 -4.95
CA LEU A 124 -1.24 10.78 -5.74
C LEU A 124 -0.08 11.66 -5.26
N ASP A 125 -0.33 12.94 -5.00
CA ASP A 125 0.67 13.86 -4.47
C ASP A 125 1.24 13.36 -3.13
N ASP A 126 0.41 12.75 -2.28
CA ASP A 126 0.85 12.14 -1.01
C ASP A 126 1.77 10.93 -1.25
N CYS A 127 1.42 10.06 -2.21
CA CYS A 127 2.26 8.93 -2.60
C CYS A 127 3.60 9.40 -3.17
N GLU A 128 3.61 10.44 -4.01
CA GLU A 128 4.84 11.02 -4.55
C GLU A 128 5.68 11.70 -3.48
N ALA A 129 5.06 12.37 -2.51
CA ALA A 129 5.74 12.94 -1.35
C ALA A 129 6.40 11.87 -0.49
N GLY A 130 5.68 10.77 -0.21
CA GLY A 130 6.22 9.61 0.51
C GLY A 130 7.40 8.97 -0.21
N LEU A 131 7.29 8.78 -1.52
CA LEU A 131 8.36 8.21 -2.33
C LEU A 131 9.58 9.15 -2.38
N ARG A 132 9.37 10.45 -2.57
CA ARG A 132 10.44 11.46 -2.54
C ARG A 132 11.18 11.45 -1.20
N PHE A 133 10.43 11.40 -0.09
CA PHE A 133 11.01 11.30 1.25
C PHE A 133 11.87 10.04 1.38
N LEU A 134 11.40 8.89 0.90
CA LEU A 134 12.19 7.65 0.89
C LEU A 134 13.55 7.83 0.19
N PHE A 135 13.57 8.46 -0.99
CA PHE A 135 14.81 8.71 -1.72
C PHE A 135 15.74 9.70 -1.02
N GLU A 136 15.19 10.76 -0.44
CA GLU A 136 15.98 11.80 0.25
C GLU A 136 16.61 11.29 1.54
N HIS A 137 15.94 10.38 2.24
CA HIS A 137 16.39 9.80 3.51
C HIS A 137 16.94 8.37 3.37
N ALA A 138 17.19 7.88 2.16
CA ALA A 138 17.55 6.47 1.92
C ALA A 138 18.72 5.98 2.78
N HIS A 139 19.77 6.79 2.92
CA HIS A 139 20.93 6.47 3.76
C HIS A 139 20.60 6.40 5.25
N GLU A 140 19.78 7.34 5.76
CA GLU A 140 19.32 7.35 7.16
C GLU A 140 18.39 6.17 7.46
N LEU A 141 17.61 5.77 6.46
CA LEU A 141 16.70 4.63 6.50
C LEU A 141 17.38 3.32 6.11
N GLU A 142 18.71 3.30 5.90
CA GLU A 142 19.50 2.11 5.53
C GLU A 142 18.91 1.30 4.36
N VAL A 143 18.23 1.96 3.42
CA VAL A 143 17.67 1.35 2.20
C VAL A 143 18.51 1.70 0.99
N ASP A 144 18.53 0.81 -0.01
CA ASP A 144 19.22 1.07 -1.28
C ASP A 144 18.30 1.87 -2.24
N PRO A 145 18.63 3.14 -2.54
CA PRO A 145 17.84 3.95 -3.47
C PRO A 145 17.97 3.48 -4.93
N GLN A 146 18.90 2.57 -5.25
CA GLN A 146 19.00 1.97 -6.59
C GLN A 146 18.10 0.74 -6.75
N GLN A 147 17.55 0.21 -5.66
CA GLN A 147 16.71 -0.99 -5.65
C GLN A 147 15.34 -0.70 -4.99
N VAL A 148 14.58 0.20 -5.62
CA VAL A 148 13.24 0.61 -5.17
C VAL A 148 12.17 -0.02 -6.06
N GLY A 149 11.43 -0.99 -5.54
CA GLY A 149 10.21 -1.49 -6.14
C GLY A 149 9.01 -0.61 -5.74
N ILE A 150 8.14 -0.27 -6.70
CA ILE A 150 6.88 0.44 -6.43
C ILE A 150 5.71 -0.48 -6.75
N ALA A 151 4.85 -0.73 -5.78
CA ALA A 151 3.69 -1.60 -5.93
C ALA A 151 2.46 -1.09 -5.15
N GLY A 152 1.31 -1.69 -5.43
CA GLY A 152 0.09 -1.42 -4.69
C GLY A 152 -1.04 -2.35 -5.10
N ARG A 153 -2.11 -2.37 -4.29
CA ARG A 153 -3.28 -3.23 -4.53
C ARG A 153 -4.41 -2.46 -5.19
N SER A 154 -5.01 -3.03 -6.24
CA SER A 154 -6.18 -2.44 -6.93
C SER A 154 -5.91 -0.97 -7.33
N ALA A 155 -6.59 0.00 -6.74
CA ALA A 155 -6.38 1.43 -6.98
C ALA A 155 -4.94 1.89 -6.68
N GLY A 156 -4.29 1.37 -5.64
CA GLY A 156 -2.89 1.68 -5.35
C GLY A 156 -1.93 1.18 -6.44
N GLY A 157 -2.27 0.08 -7.12
CA GLY A 157 -1.50 -0.43 -8.26
C GLY A 157 -1.63 0.43 -9.52
N HIS A 158 -2.76 1.15 -9.68
CA HIS A 158 -3.03 2.00 -10.84
C HIS A 158 -2.01 3.16 -10.97
N TRP A 159 -1.47 3.63 -9.84
CA TRP A 159 -0.59 4.79 -9.77
C TRP A 159 0.91 4.47 -9.85
N ARG A 160 1.30 3.19 -9.93
CA ARG A 160 2.71 2.78 -10.13
C ARG A 160 3.35 3.50 -11.32
N ARG A 161 2.59 3.79 -12.39
CA ARG A 161 3.11 4.45 -13.60
C ARG A 161 3.20 5.97 -13.48
N ALA A 162 2.44 6.55 -12.54
CA ALA A 162 2.36 7.99 -12.31
C ALA A 162 3.43 8.45 -11.32
N CYS A 163 3.62 7.73 -10.20
CA CYS A 163 4.68 8.03 -9.24
C CYS A 163 6.05 7.87 -9.92
N ARG A 164 6.69 9.00 -10.23
CA ARG A 164 8.03 9.04 -10.85
C ARG A 164 8.95 9.89 -10.01
N TYR A 165 10.07 9.32 -9.60
CA TYR A 165 11.21 10.08 -9.11
C TYR A 165 12.37 9.88 -10.08
N GLY A 166 12.90 10.96 -10.66
CA GLY A 166 14.13 10.91 -11.48
C GLY A 166 14.06 10.16 -12.83
N GLY A 167 12.88 9.79 -13.33
CA GLY A 167 12.74 9.16 -14.66
C GLY A 167 13.08 7.67 -14.73
N ALA A 168 13.51 7.05 -13.62
CA ALA A 168 13.69 5.61 -13.53
C ALA A 168 12.40 4.93 -13.06
N ILE A 169 11.87 4.05 -13.91
CA ILE A 169 11.08 2.92 -13.46
C ILE A 169 12.09 1.77 -13.40
N MET A 170 12.37 1.24 -12.21
CA MET A 170 12.94 -0.10 -12.09
C MET A 170 11.93 -1.01 -11.39
#